data_AF-A0A9Q0U2K7-F1
#
_entry.id   AF-A0A9Q0U2K7-F1
#
_cell.length_a   1.000
_cell.length_b   1.000
_cell.length_c   1.000
_cell.angle_alpha   90.00
_cell.angle_beta   90.00
_cell.angle_gamma   90.00
#
_symmetry.space_group_name_H-M   'P 1'
#
loop_
_entity.id
_entity.type
_entity.pdbx_description
1 polymer ?
#
loop_
_entity_poly.entity_id
_entity_poly.type
_entity_poly.pdbx_seq_one_letter_code
_entity_poly.pdbx_strand_id
1 'polypeptide(L)'
;MKNWDEKRKEWLKHHPSFAPGARDRVVLVTGSQPKPCKNPIGDHLLLRFFKNKVDYCRIHGYDIFYNNVLLHPKMSSYWAKLPVVKAAMLAHPEAEWIWWVDSDAMFTDMEYKLPLRRYDYRNHNLVVHGWEKMIYKEKSWTALNAGVFLIRNCQWSMDFIEKWSGYWADIVPTYDNITERYTELEKEDGKLRRRHAEKVSEQYGVFREPHLKQAGNGKGSWRRPFITHFTGCQPCSGDHNQMYHGETCWNGMVKALNFADNQVLRKYGFVHPDLLDSSTVTETPFDYPDDGPW
;
A
#
# COMPACT_ATOMS: atom_id res chain seq x y z
N MET A 1 1.40 0.03 14.13
CA MET A 1 0.87 -0.10 15.52
C MET A 1 0.91 -1.59 15.84
N LYS A 2 1.42 -2.00 17.01
CA LYS A 2 1.49 -3.43 17.40
C LYS A 2 0.56 -3.74 18.57
N ASN A 3 0.08 -4.98 18.63
CA ASN A 3 -0.82 -5.53 19.65
C ASN A 3 -2.10 -4.70 19.82
N TRP A 4 -2.67 -4.27 18.70
CA TRP A 4 -3.83 -3.38 18.68
C TRP A 4 -5.10 -4.09 19.13
N ASP A 5 -5.28 -5.36 18.78
CA ASP A 5 -6.44 -6.14 19.22
C ASP A 5 -6.46 -6.31 20.75
N GLU A 6 -5.30 -6.57 21.37
CA GLU A 6 -5.18 -6.63 22.83
C GLU A 6 -5.48 -5.29 23.48
N LYS A 7 -4.90 -4.19 22.95
CA LYS A 7 -5.14 -2.83 23.44
C LYS A 7 -6.62 -2.43 23.35
N ARG A 8 -7.29 -2.72 22.22
CA ARG A 8 -8.74 -2.48 22.06
C ARG A 8 -9.55 -3.30 23.06
N LYS A 9 -9.22 -4.58 23.22
CA LYS A 9 -9.91 -5.46 24.16
C LYS A 9 -9.75 -4.99 25.60
N GLU A 10 -8.57 -4.53 25.98
CA GLU A 10 -8.31 -3.94 27.29
C GLU A 10 -9.08 -2.63 27.48
N TRP A 11 -9.04 -1.74 26.48
CA TRP A 11 -9.79 -0.48 26.51
C TRP A 11 -11.30 -0.73 26.70
N LEU A 12 -11.89 -1.69 25.99
CA LEU A 12 -13.31 -2.02 26.12
C LEU A 12 -13.69 -2.57 27.50
N LYS A 13 -12.78 -3.27 28.19
CA LYS A 13 -13.01 -3.72 29.58
C LYS A 13 -13.10 -2.54 30.55
N HIS A 14 -12.31 -1.49 30.32
CA HIS A 14 -12.32 -0.29 31.15
C HIS A 14 -13.46 0.68 30.81
N HIS A 15 -14.13 0.48 29.67
CA HIS A 15 -15.22 1.35 29.19
C HIS A 15 -16.49 0.54 28.86
N PRO A 16 -17.13 -0.10 29.86
CA PRO A 16 -18.23 -1.04 29.64
C PRO A 16 -19.48 -0.42 29.01
N SER A 17 -19.66 0.91 29.09
CA SER A 17 -20.74 1.63 28.39
C SER A 17 -20.69 1.48 26.87
N PHE A 18 -19.52 1.18 26.30
CA PHE A 18 -19.33 0.98 24.87
C PHE A 18 -19.45 -0.48 24.43
N ALA A 19 -19.46 -1.44 25.36
CA ALA A 19 -19.51 -2.87 25.07
C ALA A 19 -20.82 -3.32 24.39
N PRO A 20 -22.02 -2.83 24.79
CA PRO A 20 -23.26 -3.17 24.09
C PRO A 20 -23.21 -2.71 22.63
N GLY A 21 -23.49 -3.64 21.72
CA GLY A 21 -23.53 -3.37 20.28
C GLY A 21 -22.18 -3.04 19.65
N ALA A 22 -21.05 -3.21 20.36
CA ALA A 22 -19.72 -2.82 19.86
C ALA A 22 -19.42 -3.36 18.45
N ARG A 23 -19.82 -4.61 18.16
CA ARG A 23 -19.63 -5.26 16.85
C ARG A 23 -20.36 -4.60 15.68
N ASP A 24 -21.41 -3.84 15.96
CA ASP A 24 -22.23 -3.14 14.97
C ASP A 24 -21.91 -1.63 14.91
N ARG A 25 -20.94 -1.14 15.73
CA ARG A 25 -20.55 0.27 15.74
C ARG A 25 -19.72 0.63 14.51
N VAL A 26 -20.14 1.69 13.82
CA VAL A 26 -19.51 2.21 12.61
C VAL A 26 -19.18 3.68 12.82
N VAL A 27 -17.95 4.06 12.48
CA VAL A 27 -17.56 5.46 12.29
C VAL A 27 -17.40 5.69 10.79
N LEU A 28 -18.28 6.52 10.22
CA LEU A 28 -18.13 6.99 8.84
C LEU A 28 -17.05 8.06 8.82
N VAL A 29 -16.08 7.90 7.94
CA VAL A 29 -14.99 8.83 7.72
C VAL A 29 -15.08 9.38 6.31
N THR A 30 -15.06 10.70 6.20
CA THR A 30 -15.02 11.40 4.92
C THR A 30 -14.14 12.64 5.06
N GLY A 31 -13.83 13.31 3.96
CA GLY A 31 -13.03 14.52 4.04
C GLY A 31 -12.81 15.22 2.71
N SER A 32 -12.37 16.46 2.81
CA SER A 32 -11.97 17.30 1.68
C SER A 32 -10.67 18.03 1.99
N GLN A 33 -10.13 18.71 0.98
CA GLN A 33 -8.99 19.60 1.18
C GLN A 33 -9.34 20.78 2.12
N PRO A 34 -8.35 21.34 2.84
CA PRO A 34 -8.55 22.50 3.73
C PRO A 34 -8.80 23.81 2.99
N LYS A 35 -8.31 23.92 1.75
CA LYS A 35 -8.40 25.14 0.94
C LYS A 35 -9.72 25.17 0.17
N PRO A 36 -10.27 26.36 -0.12
CA PRO A 36 -11.43 26.46 -1.00
C PRO A 36 -11.25 25.73 -2.33
N CYS A 37 -12.34 25.21 -2.88
CA CYS A 37 -12.33 24.61 -4.20
C CYS A 37 -11.89 25.65 -5.25
N LYS A 38 -11.11 25.23 -6.26
CA LYS A 38 -10.78 26.11 -7.41
C LYS A 38 -12.03 26.52 -8.19
N ASN A 39 -13.02 25.62 -8.29
CA ASN A 39 -14.32 25.91 -8.85
C ASN A 39 -15.26 26.43 -7.73
N PRO A 40 -15.85 27.63 -7.86
CA PRO A 40 -16.72 28.22 -6.83
C PRO A 40 -17.92 27.34 -6.41
N ILE A 41 -18.44 26.49 -7.31
CA ILE A 41 -19.56 25.60 -6.94
C ILE A 41 -19.11 24.41 -6.08
N GLY A 42 -17.80 24.11 -6.06
CA GLY A 42 -17.25 22.92 -5.42
C GLY A 42 -17.54 22.86 -3.93
N ASP A 43 -17.32 23.96 -3.20
CA ASP A 43 -17.54 24.00 -1.75
C ASP A 43 -19.03 23.85 -1.39
N HIS A 44 -19.94 24.39 -2.23
CA HIS A 44 -21.38 24.18 -2.06
C HIS A 44 -21.76 22.71 -2.25
N LEU A 45 -21.18 22.03 -3.25
CA LEU A 45 -21.40 20.61 -3.45
C LEU A 45 -20.83 19.78 -2.30
N LEU A 46 -19.61 20.05 -1.85
CA LEU A 46 -18.99 19.39 -0.69
C LEU A 46 -19.87 19.50 0.57
N LEU A 47 -20.46 20.67 0.82
CA LEU A 47 -21.42 20.86 1.90
C LEU A 47 -22.66 19.97 1.73
N ARG A 48 -23.24 19.91 0.52
CA ARG A 48 -24.42 19.06 0.25
C ARG A 48 -24.10 17.57 0.37
N PHE A 49 -22.95 17.14 -0.11
CA PHE A 49 -22.45 15.77 0.04
C PHE A 49 -22.19 15.43 1.51
N PHE A 50 -21.68 16.36 2.31
CA PHE A 50 -21.50 16.16 3.75
C PHE A 50 -22.85 16.06 4.46
N LYS A 51 -23.78 16.99 4.21
CA LYS A 51 -25.14 16.95 4.76
C LYS A 51 -25.82 15.60 4.47
N ASN A 52 -25.71 15.10 3.24
CA ASN A 52 -26.23 13.78 2.86
C ASN A 52 -25.68 12.66 3.75
N LYS A 53 -24.36 12.64 4.00
CA LYS A 53 -23.73 11.66 4.89
C LYS A 53 -24.17 11.83 6.34
N VAL A 54 -24.29 13.07 6.82
CA VAL A 54 -24.81 13.37 8.18
C VAL A 54 -26.23 12.85 8.34
N ASP A 55 -27.11 13.06 7.36
CA ASP A 55 -28.48 12.57 7.40
C ASP A 55 -28.52 11.03 7.43
N TYR A 56 -27.68 10.35 6.63
CA TYR A 56 -27.58 8.89 6.63
C TYR A 56 -27.06 8.37 7.97
N CYS A 57 -25.96 8.94 8.49
CA CYS A 57 -25.40 8.57 9.79
C CYS A 57 -26.42 8.76 10.92
N ARG A 58 -27.19 9.85 10.91
CA ARG A 58 -28.25 10.11 11.91
C ARG A 58 -29.35 9.05 11.88
N ILE A 59 -29.80 8.63 10.69
CA ILE A 59 -30.84 7.60 10.54
C ILE A 59 -30.36 6.25 11.06
N HIS A 60 -29.11 5.88 10.77
CA HIS A 60 -28.57 4.55 11.06
C HIS A 60 -27.84 4.43 12.40
N GLY A 61 -27.67 5.54 13.12
CA GLY A 61 -26.96 5.58 14.40
C GLY A 61 -25.45 5.41 14.25
N TYR A 62 -24.88 5.92 13.17
CA TYR A 62 -23.43 5.90 12.92
C TYR A 62 -22.80 7.22 13.34
N ASP A 63 -21.60 7.13 13.89
CA ASP A 63 -20.78 8.32 14.12
C ASP A 63 -20.19 8.80 12.80
N ILE A 64 -19.88 10.09 12.71
CA ILE A 64 -19.27 10.69 11.51
C ILE A 64 -18.07 11.55 11.89
N PHE A 65 -16.97 11.32 11.19
CA PHE A 65 -15.76 12.12 11.27
C PHE A 65 -15.48 12.76 9.91
N TYR A 66 -15.49 14.10 9.87
CA TYR A 66 -15.12 14.88 8.70
C TYR A 66 -13.73 15.46 8.88
N ASN A 67 -12.78 14.98 8.07
CA ASN A 67 -11.43 15.51 8.07
C ASN A 67 -11.25 16.55 6.97
N ASN A 68 -10.85 17.77 7.34
CA ASN A 68 -10.43 18.81 6.40
C ASN A 68 -8.93 19.13 6.49
N VAL A 69 -8.14 18.32 7.21
CA VAL A 69 -6.72 18.58 7.48
C VAL A 69 -5.84 17.50 6.85
N LEU A 70 -4.66 17.86 6.36
CA LEU A 70 -3.67 16.90 5.91
C LEU A 70 -2.93 16.32 7.13
N LEU A 71 -3.36 15.15 7.62
CA LEU A 71 -2.78 14.52 8.83
C LEU A 71 -1.36 13.98 8.64
N HIS A 72 -0.98 13.72 7.40
CA HIS A 72 0.36 13.27 7.07
C HIS A 72 0.86 14.03 5.84
N PRO A 73 1.90 14.88 5.98
CA PRO A 73 2.40 15.71 4.88
C PRO A 73 2.72 14.92 3.61
N LYS A 74 3.15 13.64 3.75
CA LYS A 74 3.49 12.76 2.61
C LYS A 74 2.29 12.14 1.89
N MET A 75 1.09 12.17 2.47
CA MET A 75 -0.10 11.45 1.98
C MET A 75 -1.17 12.45 1.50
N SER A 76 -0.92 13.13 0.38
CA SER A 76 -1.85 14.13 -0.17
C SER A 76 -2.87 13.51 -1.15
N SER A 77 -3.86 14.32 -1.56
CA SER A 77 -4.90 13.92 -2.51
C SER A 77 -5.62 12.64 -2.06
N TYR A 78 -5.88 11.69 -2.97
CA TYR A 78 -6.58 10.44 -2.69
C TYR A 78 -5.91 9.58 -1.61
N TRP A 79 -4.60 9.75 -1.35
CA TRP A 79 -3.88 9.00 -0.31
C TRP A 79 -4.11 9.54 1.11
N ALA A 80 -4.61 10.77 1.24
CA ALA A 80 -4.92 11.38 2.53
C ALA A 80 -5.94 10.58 3.33
N LYS A 81 -6.71 9.69 2.69
CA LYS A 81 -7.63 8.79 3.36
C LYS A 81 -6.95 7.80 4.30
N LEU A 82 -5.75 7.31 3.97
CA LEU A 82 -5.11 6.24 4.77
C LEU A 82 -4.72 6.70 6.18
N PRO A 83 -4.04 7.86 6.38
CA PRO A 83 -3.76 8.37 7.71
C PRO A 83 -5.02 8.75 8.48
N VAL A 84 -6.06 9.25 7.79
CA VAL A 84 -7.33 9.64 8.41
C VAL A 84 -8.09 8.42 8.91
N VAL A 85 -8.17 7.35 8.11
CA VAL A 85 -8.75 6.08 8.52
C VAL A 85 -7.96 5.49 9.69
N LYS A 86 -6.62 5.48 9.62
CA LYS A 86 -5.78 4.99 10.73
C LYS A 86 -5.97 5.82 12.01
N ALA A 87 -6.05 7.14 11.90
CA ALA A 87 -6.30 8.02 13.03
C ALA A 87 -7.69 7.76 13.64
N ALA A 88 -8.73 7.59 12.80
CA ALA A 88 -10.07 7.24 13.25
C ALA A 88 -10.09 5.88 13.97
N MET A 89 -9.39 4.86 13.45
CA MET A 89 -9.26 3.57 14.12
C MET A 89 -8.66 3.71 15.53
N LEU A 90 -7.63 4.54 15.69
CA LEU A 90 -6.97 4.77 16.98
C LEU A 90 -7.81 5.61 17.95
N ALA A 91 -8.52 6.62 17.44
CA ALA A 91 -9.37 7.52 18.22
C ALA A 91 -10.69 6.86 18.66
N HIS A 92 -11.15 5.87 17.90
CA HIS A 92 -12.41 5.16 18.14
C HIS A 92 -12.19 3.66 18.39
N PRO A 93 -11.53 3.25 19.49
CA PRO A 93 -11.35 1.84 19.82
C PRO A 93 -12.68 1.09 20.00
N GLU A 94 -13.77 1.79 20.34
CA GLU A 94 -15.14 1.28 20.43
C GLU A 94 -15.75 0.90 19.08
N ALA A 95 -15.31 1.52 17.98
CA ALA A 95 -15.84 1.24 16.66
C ALA A 95 -15.29 -0.08 16.14
N GLU A 96 -16.16 -0.99 15.69
CA GLU A 96 -15.73 -2.23 15.05
C GLU A 96 -15.41 -2.00 13.57
N TRP A 97 -16.08 -1.05 12.93
CA TRP A 97 -15.89 -0.72 11.52
C TRP A 97 -15.59 0.75 11.34
N ILE A 98 -14.57 1.04 10.55
CA ILE A 98 -14.33 2.35 9.96
C ILE A 98 -14.81 2.31 8.52
N TRP A 99 -15.69 3.23 8.16
CA TRP A 99 -16.28 3.30 6.83
C TRP A 99 -15.79 4.53 6.10
N TRP A 100 -14.83 4.36 5.20
CA TRP A 100 -14.41 5.46 4.34
C TRP A 100 -15.42 5.70 3.22
N VAL A 101 -15.80 6.97 3.04
CA VAL A 101 -16.67 7.42 1.93
C VAL A 101 -16.08 8.71 1.35
N ASP A 102 -15.67 8.67 0.08
CA ASP A 102 -15.14 9.85 -0.64
C ASP A 102 -16.13 11.02 -0.59
N SER A 103 -15.61 12.24 -0.70
CA SER A 103 -16.41 13.45 -0.59
C SER A 103 -17.39 13.64 -1.74
N ASP A 104 -17.12 13.06 -2.91
CA ASP A 104 -17.98 13.06 -4.11
C ASP A 104 -18.93 11.84 -4.19
N ALA A 105 -18.90 10.94 -3.21
CA ALA A 105 -19.88 9.86 -3.07
C ALA A 105 -21.07 10.30 -2.20
N MET A 106 -22.30 9.90 -2.55
CA MET A 106 -23.51 10.16 -1.75
C MET A 106 -24.37 8.91 -1.58
N PHE A 107 -25.14 8.90 -0.49
CA PHE A 107 -26.20 7.95 -0.24
C PHE A 107 -27.45 8.35 -1.01
N THR A 108 -27.93 7.43 -1.84
CA THR A 108 -29.19 7.58 -2.60
C THR A 108 -30.29 6.66 -2.08
N ASP A 109 -29.92 5.57 -1.42
CA ASP A 109 -30.82 4.73 -0.64
C ASP A 109 -30.58 5.00 0.85
N MET A 110 -31.49 5.76 1.47
CA MET A 110 -31.37 6.19 2.87
C MET A 110 -31.90 5.13 3.85
N GLU A 111 -32.62 4.12 3.36
CA GLU A 111 -33.22 3.05 4.18
C GLU A 111 -32.32 1.82 4.25
N TYR A 112 -31.51 1.59 3.21
CA TYR A 112 -30.56 0.49 3.18
C TYR A 112 -29.57 0.56 4.34
N LYS A 113 -29.50 -0.52 5.11
CA LYS A 113 -28.54 -0.69 6.20
C LYS A 113 -27.44 -1.67 5.82
N LEU A 114 -26.20 -1.33 6.16
CA LEU A 114 -25.05 -2.20 5.93
C LEU A 114 -25.27 -3.59 6.56
N PRO A 115 -25.09 -4.69 5.82
CA PRO A 115 -25.28 -6.04 6.35
C PRO A 115 -24.06 -6.51 7.16
N LEU A 116 -23.68 -5.76 8.21
CA LEU A 116 -22.44 -5.95 8.98
C LEU A 116 -22.29 -7.38 9.52
N ARG A 117 -23.38 -8.00 9.98
CA ARG A 117 -23.38 -9.40 10.45
C ARG A 117 -22.94 -10.40 9.38
N ARG A 118 -23.24 -10.14 8.10
CA ARG A 118 -22.77 -10.99 6.99
C ARG A 118 -21.25 -10.93 6.87
N TYR A 119 -20.68 -9.74 7.02
CA TYR A 119 -19.23 -9.53 6.94
C TYR A 119 -18.52 -10.12 8.18
N ASP A 120 -19.14 -9.97 9.35
CA ASP A 120 -18.65 -10.54 10.61
C ASP A 120 -18.64 -12.06 10.59
N TYR A 121 -19.76 -12.69 10.21
CA TYR A 121 -19.87 -14.15 10.12
C TYR A 121 -18.86 -14.77 9.16
N ARG A 122 -18.56 -14.06 8.06
CA ARG A 122 -17.59 -14.51 7.07
C ARG A 122 -16.13 -14.10 7.41
N ASN A 123 -15.91 -13.54 8.60
CA ASN A 123 -14.59 -13.13 9.11
C ASN A 123 -13.81 -12.19 8.15
N HIS A 124 -14.51 -11.24 7.52
CA HIS A 124 -13.88 -10.24 6.67
C HIS A 124 -13.36 -9.06 7.51
N ASN A 125 -12.19 -8.54 7.12
CA ASN A 125 -11.61 -7.31 7.69
C ASN A 125 -11.66 -6.12 6.72
N LEU A 126 -11.85 -6.37 5.42
CA LEU A 126 -11.99 -5.35 4.38
C LEU A 126 -13.16 -5.72 3.47
N VAL A 127 -14.04 -4.75 3.22
CA VAL A 127 -15.16 -4.89 2.28
C VAL A 127 -15.12 -3.73 1.31
N VAL A 128 -15.01 -4.05 0.02
CA VAL A 128 -14.93 -3.10 -1.09
C VAL A 128 -15.92 -3.52 -2.17
N HIS A 129 -16.47 -2.54 -2.89
CA HIS A 129 -17.23 -2.85 -4.10
C HIS A 129 -16.27 -3.28 -5.21
N GLY A 130 -16.57 -4.39 -5.89
CA GLY A 130 -15.79 -4.88 -7.01
C GLY A 130 -16.28 -6.22 -7.56
N TRP A 131 -15.61 -6.72 -8.60
CA TRP A 131 -15.96 -7.97 -9.27
C TRP A 131 -14.79 -8.95 -9.26
N GLU A 132 -15.00 -10.13 -8.68
CA GLU A 132 -13.98 -11.17 -8.51
C GLU A 132 -13.25 -11.51 -9.82
N LYS A 133 -14.00 -11.72 -10.91
CA LYS A 133 -13.43 -12.03 -12.23
C LYS A 133 -12.51 -10.93 -12.73
N MET A 134 -12.91 -9.67 -12.56
CA MET A 134 -12.13 -8.53 -13.00
C MET A 134 -10.86 -8.36 -12.17
N ILE A 135 -10.91 -8.72 -10.88
CA ILE A 135 -9.75 -8.68 -9.98
C ILE A 135 -8.77 -9.81 -10.32
N TYR A 136 -9.23 -11.07 -10.25
CA TYR A 136 -8.34 -12.22 -10.26
C TYR A 136 -8.00 -12.75 -11.66
N LYS A 137 -8.89 -12.55 -12.64
CA LYS A 137 -8.65 -13.00 -14.03
C LYS A 137 -8.14 -11.86 -14.91
N GLU A 138 -8.90 -10.77 -14.97
CA GLU A 138 -8.63 -9.68 -15.93
C GLU A 138 -7.58 -8.69 -15.39
N LYS A 139 -7.40 -8.63 -14.06
CA LYS A 139 -6.50 -7.68 -13.39
C LYS A 139 -6.78 -6.23 -13.80
N SER A 140 -8.06 -5.90 -13.96
CA SER A 140 -8.49 -4.57 -14.38
C SER A 140 -8.32 -3.54 -13.26
N TRP A 141 -7.82 -2.36 -13.62
CA TRP A 141 -7.70 -1.24 -12.69
C TRP A 141 -9.05 -0.70 -12.18
N THR A 142 -10.15 -0.97 -12.90
CA THR A 142 -11.52 -0.63 -12.50
C THR A 142 -12.25 -1.75 -11.77
N ALA A 143 -11.56 -2.85 -11.46
CA ALA A 143 -12.16 -4.04 -10.88
C ALA A 143 -12.70 -3.84 -9.45
N LEU A 144 -12.20 -2.82 -8.74
CA LEU A 144 -12.64 -2.39 -7.42
C LEU A 144 -12.65 -0.88 -7.30
N ASN A 145 -13.44 -0.35 -6.36
CA ASN A 145 -13.46 1.07 -6.03
C ASN A 145 -13.01 1.30 -4.59
N ALA A 146 -11.96 2.09 -4.39
CA ALA A 146 -11.42 2.46 -3.07
C ALA A 146 -11.94 3.83 -2.57
N GLY A 147 -13.00 4.34 -3.19
CA GLY A 147 -13.72 5.53 -2.75
C GLY A 147 -14.79 5.25 -1.71
N VAL A 148 -15.27 4.00 -1.63
CA VAL A 148 -16.17 3.55 -0.57
C VAL A 148 -15.72 2.17 -0.08
N PHE A 149 -15.29 2.06 1.17
CA PHE A 149 -14.89 0.77 1.74
C PHE A 149 -15.09 0.72 3.26
N LEU A 150 -15.40 -0.48 3.75
CA LEU A 150 -15.41 -0.79 5.17
C LEU A 150 -14.11 -1.50 5.55
N ILE A 151 -13.49 -1.07 6.63
CA ILE A 151 -12.32 -1.73 7.21
C ILE A 151 -12.55 -1.97 8.69
N ARG A 152 -12.30 -3.20 9.16
CA ARG A 152 -12.48 -3.56 10.57
C ARG A 152 -11.40 -2.91 11.43
N ASN A 153 -11.73 -2.46 12.62
CA ASN A 153 -10.77 -1.88 13.56
C ASN A 153 -9.95 -2.97 14.26
N CYS A 154 -9.01 -3.60 13.56
CA CYS A 154 -8.20 -4.69 14.10
C CYS A 154 -6.72 -4.57 13.74
N GLN A 155 -5.88 -5.40 14.35
CA GLN A 155 -4.44 -5.45 14.09
C GLN A 155 -4.15 -5.73 12.61
N TRP A 156 -4.90 -6.65 11.98
CA TRP A 156 -4.75 -6.94 10.55
C TRP A 156 -4.93 -5.68 9.69
N SER A 157 -5.92 -4.85 10.02
CA SER A 157 -6.20 -3.62 9.28
C SER A 157 -5.13 -2.55 9.50
N MET A 158 -4.57 -2.47 10.72
CA MET A 158 -3.41 -1.60 11.00
C MET A 158 -2.22 -2.00 10.12
N ASP A 159 -1.94 -3.30 10.02
CA ASP A 159 -0.86 -3.84 9.19
C ASP A 159 -1.15 -3.68 7.69
N PHE A 160 -2.41 -3.87 7.29
CA PHE A 160 -2.85 -3.67 5.92
C PHE A 160 -2.69 -2.21 5.48
N ILE A 161 -3.13 -1.24 6.29
CA ILE A 161 -2.92 0.18 5.99
C ILE A 161 -1.43 0.49 5.89
N GLU A 162 -0.59 -0.06 6.79
CA GLU A 162 0.86 0.12 6.70
C GLU A 162 1.45 -0.43 5.40
N LYS A 163 1.02 -1.62 4.95
CA LYS A 163 1.42 -2.21 3.66
C LYS A 163 0.87 -1.44 2.46
N TRP A 164 -0.39 -1.02 2.52
CA TRP A 164 -1.04 -0.24 1.47
C TRP A 164 -0.38 1.13 1.31
N SER A 165 0.11 1.69 2.43
CA SER A 165 0.92 2.90 2.47
C SER A 165 2.42 2.68 2.27
N GLY A 166 2.90 1.44 2.04
CA GLY A 166 4.32 1.11 1.94
C GLY A 166 4.97 1.78 0.73
N TYR A 167 5.77 2.81 0.97
CA TYR A 167 6.33 3.71 -0.04
C TYR A 167 7.62 3.15 -0.66
N TRP A 168 7.78 3.34 -1.97
CA TRP A 168 9.06 3.21 -2.68
C TRP A 168 10.22 3.90 -1.97
N ALA A 169 9.97 4.98 -1.22
CA ALA A 169 10.98 5.72 -0.45
C ALA A 169 11.64 4.90 0.67
N ASP A 170 10.97 3.87 1.20
CA ASP A 170 11.56 2.96 2.19
C ASP A 170 12.28 1.78 1.52
N ILE A 171 11.99 1.52 0.24
CA ILE A 171 12.46 0.36 -0.50
C ILE A 171 13.68 0.70 -1.36
N VAL A 172 13.61 1.78 -2.14
CA VAL A 172 14.66 2.19 -3.09
C VAL A 172 16.02 2.39 -2.41
N PRO A 173 16.13 2.99 -1.21
CA PRO A 173 17.42 3.11 -0.53
C PRO A 173 18.07 1.77 -0.15
N THR A 174 17.31 0.66 -0.16
CA THR A 174 17.83 -0.66 0.23
C THR A 174 18.36 -1.48 -0.94
N TYR A 175 18.15 -1.06 -2.20
CA TYR A 175 18.52 -1.84 -3.39
C TYR A 175 20.00 -2.18 -3.48
N ASP A 176 20.87 -1.25 -3.12
CA ASP A 176 22.31 -1.46 -3.19
C ASP A 176 22.73 -2.60 -2.22
N ASN A 177 22.28 -2.55 -0.97
CA ASN A 177 22.46 -3.62 0.02
C ASN A 177 21.83 -4.96 -0.41
N ILE A 178 20.64 -4.93 -1.03
CA ILE A 178 20.02 -6.16 -1.57
C ILE A 178 20.88 -6.74 -2.71
N THR A 179 21.45 -5.90 -3.56
CA THR A 179 22.32 -6.33 -4.66
C THR A 179 23.58 -7.00 -4.12
N GLU A 180 24.22 -6.39 -3.15
CA GLU A 180 25.42 -6.91 -2.47
C GLU A 180 25.13 -8.30 -1.86
N ARG A 181 24.07 -8.44 -1.05
CA ARG A 181 23.72 -9.72 -0.43
C ARG A 181 23.46 -10.84 -1.42
N TYR A 182 22.78 -10.54 -2.53
CA TYR A 182 22.55 -11.57 -3.57
C TYR A 182 23.86 -11.93 -4.29
N THR A 183 24.76 -10.96 -4.46
CA THR A 183 26.08 -11.20 -5.05
C THR A 183 26.93 -12.09 -4.13
N GLU A 184 26.90 -11.85 -2.80
CA GLU A 184 27.57 -12.70 -1.80
C GLU A 184 27.06 -14.14 -1.84
N LEU A 185 25.74 -14.34 -1.83
CA LEU A 185 25.13 -15.68 -1.95
C LEU A 185 25.58 -16.43 -3.21
N GLU A 186 25.72 -15.72 -4.32
CA GLU A 186 26.16 -16.28 -5.60
C GLU A 186 27.67 -16.57 -5.63
N LYS A 187 28.49 -15.85 -4.85
CA LYS A 187 29.90 -16.21 -4.64
C LYS A 187 30.01 -17.54 -3.91
N GLU A 188 29.17 -17.75 -2.89
CA GLU A 188 29.18 -18.95 -2.05
C GLU A 188 28.62 -20.20 -2.77
N ASP A 189 27.50 -20.05 -3.50
CA ASP A 189 26.87 -21.16 -4.22
C ASP A 189 27.01 -20.99 -5.74
N GLY A 190 27.99 -21.70 -6.29
CA GLY A 190 28.28 -21.70 -7.73
C GLY A 190 27.09 -22.14 -8.62
N LYS A 191 26.04 -22.77 -8.07
CA LYS A 191 24.82 -23.07 -8.85
C LYS A 191 23.99 -21.82 -9.12
N LEU A 192 24.09 -20.80 -8.27
CA LEU A 192 23.32 -19.56 -8.38
C LEU A 192 23.94 -18.54 -9.35
N ARG A 193 25.27 -18.57 -9.51
CA ARG A 193 26.00 -17.60 -10.36
C ARG A 193 26.04 -17.95 -11.85
N ARG A 194 25.80 -19.22 -12.20
CA ARG A 194 25.83 -19.67 -13.59
C ARG A 194 24.89 -18.84 -14.46
N ARG A 195 25.44 -18.25 -15.52
CA ARG A 195 24.63 -17.63 -16.56
C ARG A 195 23.74 -18.67 -17.21
N HIS A 196 22.48 -18.29 -17.43
CA HIS A 196 21.42 -19.21 -17.82
C HIS A 196 20.45 -18.50 -18.76
N ALA A 197 19.83 -19.28 -19.65
CA ALA A 197 18.83 -18.76 -20.57
C ALA A 197 17.60 -18.24 -19.80
N GLU A 198 16.96 -17.20 -20.29
CA GLU A 198 15.82 -16.60 -19.59
C GLU A 198 14.67 -17.58 -19.35
N LYS A 199 14.46 -18.51 -20.30
CA LYS A 199 13.41 -19.54 -20.20
C LYS A 199 13.57 -20.50 -19.02
N VAL A 200 14.76 -20.57 -18.39
CA VAL A 200 15.00 -21.45 -17.22
C VAL A 200 15.09 -20.67 -15.89
N SER A 201 14.72 -19.39 -15.87
CA SER A 201 14.82 -18.52 -14.68
C SER A 201 14.02 -19.03 -13.50
N GLU A 202 12.87 -19.68 -13.74
CA GLU A 202 12.02 -20.24 -12.68
C GLU A 202 12.76 -21.33 -11.89
N GLN A 203 13.44 -22.24 -12.58
CA GLN A 203 14.25 -23.29 -11.96
C GLN A 203 15.39 -22.70 -11.11
N TYR A 204 16.03 -21.63 -11.58
CA TYR A 204 17.08 -20.93 -10.82
C TYR A 204 16.52 -20.12 -9.63
N GLY A 205 15.29 -19.62 -9.76
CA GLY A 205 14.54 -19.04 -8.64
C GLY A 205 14.38 -20.05 -7.49
N VAL A 206 14.06 -21.31 -7.82
CA VAL A 206 13.92 -22.39 -6.83
C VAL A 206 15.24 -22.67 -6.09
N PHE A 207 16.39 -22.60 -6.77
CA PHE A 207 17.70 -22.78 -6.12
C PHE A 207 18.01 -21.70 -5.08
N ARG A 208 17.43 -20.50 -5.21
CA ARG A 208 17.63 -19.40 -4.24
C ARG A 208 16.78 -19.54 -2.98
N GLU A 209 15.63 -20.22 -3.06
CA GLU A 209 14.69 -20.28 -1.92
C GLU A 209 15.29 -20.82 -0.61
N PRO A 210 16.14 -21.86 -0.59
CA PRO A 210 16.81 -22.32 0.63
C PRO A 210 17.63 -21.24 1.33
N HIS A 211 18.30 -20.38 0.54
CA HIS A 211 19.15 -19.28 1.01
C HIS A 211 18.32 -18.08 1.53
N LEU A 212 17.12 -17.90 1.00
CA LEU A 212 16.26 -16.75 1.34
C LEU A 212 15.35 -17.00 2.55
N LYS A 213 15.42 -18.18 3.20
CA LYS A 213 14.60 -18.51 4.38
C LYS A 213 14.78 -17.49 5.53
N GLN A 214 16.00 -16.99 5.72
CA GLN A 214 16.32 -16.01 6.76
C GLN A 214 16.13 -14.55 6.30
N ALA A 215 15.82 -14.33 5.02
CA ALA A 215 15.60 -12.99 4.49
C ALA A 215 14.26 -12.38 4.94
N GLY A 216 13.30 -13.22 5.30
CA GLY A 216 11.94 -12.81 5.64
C GLY A 216 11.17 -12.23 4.45
N ASN A 217 9.95 -11.76 4.72
CA ASN A 217 9.11 -11.04 3.76
C ASN A 217 8.56 -9.78 4.44
N GLY A 218 8.78 -8.60 3.86
CA GLY A 218 8.20 -7.33 4.33
C GLY A 218 9.21 -6.30 4.87
N LYS A 219 8.75 -5.39 5.73
CA LYS A 219 9.54 -4.24 6.20
C LYS A 219 10.78 -4.68 6.98
N GLY A 220 11.96 -4.22 6.55
CA GLY A 220 13.26 -4.63 7.11
C GLY A 220 13.80 -5.95 6.57
N SER A 221 13.09 -6.59 5.63
CA SER A 221 13.62 -7.70 4.84
C SER A 221 14.69 -7.20 3.88
N TRP A 222 15.70 -8.02 3.63
CA TRP A 222 16.68 -7.82 2.56
C TRP A 222 16.34 -8.66 1.31
N ARG A 223 15.20 -9.34 1.28
CA ARG A 223 14.72 -10.05 0.11
C ARG A 223 14.29 -9.03 -0.96
N ARG A 224 14.58 -9.31 -2.23
CA ARG A 224 14.15 -8.46 -3.35
C ARG A 224 12.63 -8.24 -3.29
N PRO A 225 12.14 -6.99 -3.33
CA PRO A 225 10.71 -6.73 -3.42
C PRO A 225 10.20 -7.20 -4.78
N PHE A 226 9.02 -7.83 -4.79
CA PHE A 226 8.39 -8.24 -6.04
C PHE A 226 7.83 -7.02 -6.82
N ILE A 227 7.29 -6.03 -6.10
CA ILE A 227 6.73 -4.81 -6.67
C ILE A 227 7.24 -3.62 -5.86
N THR A 228 7.78 -2.62 -6.55
CA THR A 228 8.07 -1.31 -5.99
C THR A 228 7.14 -0.28 -6.61
N HIS A 229 6.22 0.24 -5.79
CA HIS A 229 5.20 1.16 -6.26
C HIS A 229 5.61 2.62 -6.00
N PHE A 230 5.82 3.39 -7.07
CA PHE A 230 6.19 4.81 -7.03
C PHE A 230 5.00 5.73 -6.75
N THR A 231 4.28 5.40 -5.68
CA THR A 231 3.11 6.15 -5.24
C THR A 231 3.44 7.63 -5.05
N GLY A 232 2.66 8.49 -5.72
CA GLY A 232 2.79 9.93 -5.61
C GLY A 232 3.84 10.57 -6.51
N CYS A 233 4.63 9.80 -7.27
CA CYS A 233 5.62 10.38 -8.19
C CYS A 233 5.04 10.87 -9.51
N GLN A 234 3.87 10.38 -9.95
CA GLN A 234 3.12 10.92 -11.10
C GLN A 234 3.99 11.25 -12.34
N PRO A 235 4.70 10.27 -12.93
CA PRO A 235 5.70 10.51 -13.97
C PRO A 235 5.13 11.14 -15.24
N CYS A 236 3.85 10.90 -15.54
CA CYS A 236 3.20 11.42 -16.74
C CYS A 236 2.77 12.89 -16.62
N SER A 237 2.30 13.33 -15.45
CA SER A 237 1.89 14.73 -15.26
C SER A 237 3.06 15.63 -14.90
N GLY A 238 4.15 15.07 -14.34
CA GLY A 238 5.27 15.85 -13.79
C GLY A 238 4.96 16.48 -12.42
N ASP A 239 3.68 16.51 -12.03
CA ASP A 239 3.15 16.99 -10.75
C ASP A 239 3.36 15.95 -9.63
N HIS A 240 4.61 15.54 -9.48
CA HIS A 240 5.06 14.67 -8.40
C HIS A 240 4.80 15.33 -7.04
N ASN A 241 4.54 14.50 -6.05
CA ASN A 241 4.33 14.94 -4.69
C ASN A 241 5.60 15.63 -4.16
N GLN A 242 5.51 16.92 -3.84
CA GLN A 242 6.63 17.78 -3.39
C GLN A 242 7.29 17.33 -2.08
N MET A 243 6.71 16.34 -1.38
CA MET A 243 7.35 15.62 -0.29
C MET A 243 8.65 14.91 -0.71
N TYR A 244 8.75 14.59 -1.99
CA TYR A 244 9.91 14.02 -2.64
C TYR A 244 10.47 15.11 -3.54
N HIS A 245 11.78 15.38 -3.48
CA HIS A 245 12.41 16.18 -4.53
C HIS A 245 12.08 15.49 -5.88
N GLY A 246 11.73 16.23 -6.93
CA GLY A 246 11.39 15.63 -8.23
C GLY A 246 12.46 14.69 -8.75
N GLU A 247 13.72 15.07 -8.53
CA GLU A 247 14.88 14.22 -8.74
C GLU A 247 14.80 12.92 -7.95
N THR A 248 14.39 12.90 -6.68
CA THR A 248 14.25 11.63 -5.91
C THR A 248 13.16 10.69 -6.44
N CYS A 249 12.07 11.21 -7.01
CA CYS A 249 11.06 10.37 -7.67
C CYS A 249 11.60 9.77 -8.97
N TRP A 250 12.22 10.60 -9.82
CA TRP A 250 12.75 10.16 -11.12
C TRP A 250 13.95 9.26 -10.93
N ASN A 251 14.92 9.67 -10.13
CA ASN A 251 16.08 8.88 -9.74
C ASN A 251 15.66 7.59 -9.04
N GLY A 252 14.62 7.64 -8.21
CA GLY A 252 14.06 6.45 -7.59
C GLY A 252 13.51 5.47 -8.63
N MET A 253 12.75 5.96 -9.61
CA MET A 253 12.23 5.14 -10.72
C MET A 253 13.35 4.58 -11.58
N VAL A 254 14.33 5.41 -11.97
CA VAL A 254 15.52 4.99 -12.72
C VAL A 254 16.27 3.92 -11.96
N LYS A 255 16.52 4.12 -10.64
CA LYS A 255 17.12 3.09 -9.79
C LYS A 255 16.33 1.79 -9.79
N ALA A 256 15.01 1.85 -9.66
CA ALA A 256 14.19 0.63 -9.67
C ALA A 256 14.16 -0.06 -11.03
N LEU A 257 14.14 0.71 -12.11
CA LEU A 257 14.21 0.18 -13.48
C LEU A 257 15.54 -0.52 -13.70
N ASN A 258 16.67 0.15 -13.45
CA ASN A 258 18.00 -0.40 -13.64
C ASN A 258 18.28 -1.57 -12.67
N PHE A 259 17.76 -1.53 -11.44
CA PHE A 259 17.84 -2.63 -10.48
C PHE A 259 17.10 -3.89 -10.96
N ALA A 260 15.95 -3.73 -11.61
CA ALA A 260 15.24 -4.83 -12.24
C ALA A 260 15.96 -5.30 -13.51
N ASP A 261 16.42 -4.35 -14.33
CA ASP A 261 17.07 -4.60 -15.62
C ASP A 261 18.39 -5.36 -15.46
N ASN A 262 19.18 -5.08 -14.41
CA ASN A 262 20.37 -5.85 -14.07
C ASN A 262 20.10 -7.35 -13.86
N GLN A 263 18.87 -7.73 -13.48
CA GLN A 263 18.50 -9.14 -13.30
C GLN A 263 18.25 -9.84 -14.66
N VAL A 264 17.99 -9.06 -15.71
CA VAL A 264 17.81 -9.49 -17.09
C VAL A 264 19.13 -9.40 -17.84
N LEU A 265 19.75 -8.21 -17.91
CA LEU A 265 20.99 -7.94 -18.63
C LEU A 265 22.15 -8.85 -18.22
N ARG A 266 22.20 -9.27 -16.95
CA ARG A 266 23.25 -10.18 -16.49
C ARG A 266 23.24 -11.52 -17.22
N LYS A 267 22.09 -11.97 -17.73
CA LYS A 267 22.00 -13.18 -18.58
C LYS A 267 22.65 -13.00 -19.95
N TYR A 268 22.77 -11.76 -20.40
CA TYR A 268 23.45 -11.37 -21.63
C TYR A 268 24.90 -10.96 -21.38
N GLY A 269 25.32 -10.89 -20.12
CA GLY A 269 26.67 -10.53 -19.71
C GLY A 269 26.90 -9.06 -19.49
N PHE A 270 25.85 -8.31 -19.17
CA PHE A 270 25.94 -6.88 -18.92
C PHE A 270 25.27 -6.51 -17.60
N VAL A 271 25.74 -5.46 -16.95
CA VAL A 271 25.06 -4.82 -15.81
C VAL A 271 25.25 -3.31 -15.89
N HIS A 272 24.26 -2.55 -15.45
CA HIS A 272 24.40 -1.15 -15.07
C HIS A 272 25.24 -1.08 -13.78
N PRO A 273 26.46 -0.51 -13.82
CA PRO A 273 27.31 -0.39 -12.63
C PRO A 273 26.80 0.68 -11.65
N ASP A 274 26.07 1.68 -12.15
CA ASP A 274 25.37 2.69 -11.37
C ASP A 274 23.87 2.60 -11.67
N LEU A 275 23.05 2.38 -10.64
CA LEU A 275 21.61 2.30 -10.79
C LEU A 275 20.97 3.64 -11.21
N LEU A 276 21.68 4.76 -11.17
CA LEU A 276 21.22 6.05 -11.69
C LEU A 276 21.56 6.31 -13.16
N ASP A 277 22.42 5.49 -13.77
CA ASP A 277 22.79 5.60 -15.18
C ASP A 277 22.13 4.47 -15.99
N SER A 278 21.16 4.81 -16.84
CA SER A 278 20.50 3.84 -17.73
C SER A 278 21.20 3.65 -19.08
N SER A 279 22.27 4.39 -19.36
CA SER A 279 22.93 4.41 -20.67
C SER A 279 24.19 3.57 -20.73
N THR A 280 24.87 3.40 -19.59
CA THR A 280 26.14 2.68 -19.51
C THR A 280 25.95 1.30 -18.92
N VAL A 281 26.51 0.30 -19.60
CA VAL A 281 26.65 -1.06 -19.07
C VAL A 281 28.09 -1.50 -19.09
N THR A 282 28.46 -2.35 -18.13
CA THR A 282 29.75 -3.03 -18.09
C THR A 282 29.59 -4.50 -18.38
N GLU A 283 30.52 -5.06 -19.15
CA GLU A 283 30.60 -6.49 -19.38
C GLU A 283 30.89 -7.23 -18.07
N THR A 284 30.27 -8.39 -17.92
CA THR A 284 30.48 -9.30 -16.79
C THR A 284 30.97 -10.64 -17.31
N PRO A 285 31.90 -11.31 -16.60
CA PRO A 285 32.32 -12.67 -16.91
C PRO A 285 31.15 -13.63 -16.99
N PHE A 286 31.32 -14.74 -17.72
CA PHE A 286 30.27 -15.74 -17.88
C PHE A 286 29.75 -16.25 -16.54
N ASP A 287 30.64 -16.45 -15.58
CA ASP A 287 30.35 -16.93 -14.22
C ASP A 287 30.39 -15.83 -13.14
N TYR A 288 30.15 -14.56 -13.49
CA TYR A 288 30.05 -13.44 -12.52
C TYR A 288 29.15 -13.83 -11.33
N PRO A 289 29.53 -13.53 -10.07
CA PRO A 289 30.61 -12.61 -9.66
C PRO A 289 31.97 -13.29 -9.39
N ASP A 290 32.20 -14.51 -9.91
CA ASP A 290 33.52 -15.13 -9.84
C ASP A 290 34.43 -14.57 -10.95
N ASP A 291 35.66 -14.23 -10.59
CA ASP A 291 36.71 -13.74 -11.51
C ASP A 291 37.63 -14.88 -11.98
N GLY A 292 37.29 -16.13 -11.61
CA GLY A 292 38.01 -17.34 -12.02
C GLY A 292 37.98 -17.60 -13.53
N PRO A 293 38.89 -18.45 -14.04
CA PRO A 293 39.16 -18.60 -15.49
C PRO A 293 38.12 -19.45 -16.25
N TRP A 294 36.84 -19.41 -15.85
CA TRP A 294 35.73 -20.11 -16.51
C TRP A 294 34.96 -19.18 -17.45
#